data_AF-A0AAJ1Q588-F1
#
_entry.id   AF-A0AAJ1Q588-F1
#
_cell.length_a   1.000
_cell.length_b   1.000
_cell.length_c   1.000
_cell.angle_alpha   90.00
_cell.angle_beta   90.00
_cell.angle_gamma   90.00
#
_symmetry.space_group_name_H-M   'P 1'
#
loop_
_entity.id
_entity.type
_entity.pdbx_description
1 polymer ?
#
loop_
_entity_poly.entity_id
_entity_poly.type
_entity_poly.pdbx_seq_one_letter_code
_entity_poly.pdbx_strand_id
1 'polypeptide(L)'
;MERDEILARSREEYKYHDEMMVDTLKKAGESSSQIGLIVVAILFGIEAFFFNSFNYGILSIYFSIEATRELVKYVNLKERKQLMMGILMAVLGIALFVAHLISLK
;
A
#
# COMPACT_ATOMS: atom_id res chain seq x y z
N MET A 1 23.93 37.23 -13.45
CA MET A 1 23.05 36.08 -13.77
C MET A 1 21.76 36.64 -14.35
N GLU A 2 21.46 36.27 -15.58
CA GLU A 2 20.24 36.72 -16.26
C GLU A 2 19.03 35.97 -15.71
N ARG A 3 17.94 36.68 -15.45
CA ARG A 3 16.71 36.15 -14.85
C ARG A 3 16.20 34.89 -15.54
N ASP A 4 16.38 34.79 -16.85
CA ASP A 4 15.88 33.68 -17.65
C ASP A 4 16.71 32.40 -17.46
N GLU A 5 18.01 32.49 -17.20
CA GLU A 5 18.86 31.36 -16.79
C GLU A 5 18.42 30.78 -15.44
N ILE A 6 18.06 31.65 -14.49
CA ILE A 6 17.57 31.24 -13.16
C ILE A 6 16.23 30.51 -13.27
N LEU A 7 15.32 31.05 -14.08
CA LEU A 7 14.00 30.45 -14.31
C LEU A 7 14.08 29.15 -15.10
N ALA A 8 15.00 29.05 -16.06
CA ALA A 8 15.26 27.80 -16.79
C ALA A 8 15.76 26.71 -15.85
N ARG A 9 16.78 27.00 -15.03
CA ARG A 9 17.30 26.07 -14.01
C ARG A 9 16.24 25.63 -13.01
N SER A 10 15.46 26.58 -12.49
CA SER A 10 14.37 26.26 -11.56
C SER A 10 13.34 25.33 -12.21
N ARG A 11 12.90 25.62 -13.45
CA ARG A 11 11.97 24.74 -14.17
C ARG A 11 12.54 23.35 -14.44
N GLU A 12 13.85 23.26 -14.67
CA GLU A 12 14.54 21.99 -14.90
C GLU A 12 14.67 21.15 -13.61
N GLU A 13 14.98 21.79 -12.47
CA GLU A 13 15.03 21.16 -11.14
C GLU A 13 13.65 20.65 -10.68
N TYR A 14 12.59 21.44 -10.88
CA TYR A 14 11.23 21.08 -10.45
C TYR A 14 10.48 20.16 -11.44
N LYS A 15 11.06 19.88 -12.61
CA LYS A 15 10.41 19.07 -13.67
C LYS A 15 9.98 17.67 -13.22
N TYR A 16 10.65 17.10 -12.22
CA TYR A 16 10.39 15.74 -11.70
C TYR A 16 10.13 15.69 -10.19
N HIS A 17 10.10 16.84 -9.51
CA HIS A 17 10.00 16.97 -8.04
C HIS A 17 9.07 18.11 -7.64
N ASP A 18 7.94 18.26 -8.32
CA ASP A 18 6.89 19.16 -7.84
C ASP A 18 6.38 18.63 -6.48
N GLU A 19 6.61 19.40 -5.42
CA GLU A 19 6.20 19.06 -4.06
C GLU A 19 4.69 18.80 -3.97
N MET A 20 3.88 19.55 -4.73
CA MET A 20 2.44 19.34 -4.80
C MET A 20 2.11 17.98 -5.43
N MET A 21 2.84 17.58 -6.48
CA MET A 21 2.67 16.29 -7.12
C MET A 21 3.03 15.14 -6.16
N VAL A 22 4.15 15.24 -5.45
CA VAL A 22 4.59 14.23 -4.48
C VAL A 22 3.57 14.08 -3.34
N ASP A 23 3.10 15.18 -2.76
CA ASP A 23 2.10 15.16 -1.69
C ASP A 23 0.75 14.61 -2.18
N THR A 24 0.34 14.98 -3.40
CA THR A 24 -0.89 14.46 -4.03
C THR A 24 -0.81 12.96 -4.24
N LEU A 25 0.31 12.44 -4.76
CA LEU A 25 0.52 11.01 -4.95
C LEU A 25 0.56 10.25 -3.63
N LYS A 26 1.20 10.82 -2.60
CA LYS A 26 1.20 10.25 -1.25
C LYS A 26 -0.21 10.13 -0.71
N LYS A 27 -1.00 11.22 -0.73
CA LYS A 27 -2.39 11.24 -0.28
C LYS A 27 -3.25 10.25 -1.06
N ALA A 28 -3.10 10.20 -2.39
CA ALA A 28 -3.81 9.23 -3.22
C ALA A 28 -3.47 7.78 -2.83
N GLY A 29 -2.20 7.48 -2.57
CA GLY A 29 -1.76 6.18 -2.05
C GLY A 29 -2.39 5.83 -0.70
N GLU A 30 -2.42 6.78 0.24
CA GLU A 30 -3.02 6.56 1.57
C GLU A 30 -4.54 6.38 1.49
N SER A 31 -5.24 7.23 0.74
CA SER A 31 -6.69 7.14 0.56
C SER A 31 -7.10 5.89 -0.21
N SER A 32 -6.37 5.50 -1.26
CA SER A 32 -6.67 4.28 -2.00
C SER A 32 -6.48 3.02 -1.14
N SER A 33 -5.47 2.98 -0.26
CA SER A 33 -5.30 1.89 0.71
C SER A 33 -6.50 1.78 1.66
N GLN A 34 -6.98 2.91 2.19
CA GLN A 34 -8.14 2.95 3.09
C GLN A 34 -9.43 2.53 2.39
N ILE A 35 -9.67 3.02 1.18
CA ILE A 35 -10.82 2.61 0.37
C ILE A 35 -10.72 1.10 0.05
N GLY A 36 -9.51 0.62 -0.27
CA GLY A 36 -9.23 -0.80 -0.47
C GLY A 36 -9.61 -1.65 0.74
N LEU A 37 -9.25 -1.22 1.96
CA LEU A 37 -9.63 -1.91 3.19
C LEU A 37 -11.15 -2.01 3.35
N ILE A 38 -11.88 -0.92 3.07
CA ILE A 38 -13.35 -0.90 3.17
C ILE A 38 -13.96 -1.90 2.19
N VAL A 39 -13.49 -1.90 0.93
CA VAL A 39 -13.96 -2.85 -0.10
C VAL A 39 -13.66 -4.29 0.30
N VAL A 40 -12.45 -4.56 0.79
CA VAL A 40 -12.03 -5.88 1.29
C VAL A 40 -12.94 -6.34 2.44
N ALA A 41 -13.22 -5.46 3.41
CA ALA A 41 -14.08 -5.77 4.54
C ALA A 41 -15.52 -6.07 4.11
N ILE A 42 -16.07 -5.31 3.16
CA ILE A 42 -17.41 -5.54 2.59
C ILE A 42 -17.46 -6.90 1.90
N LEU A 43 -16.51 -7.19 0.99
CA LEU A 43 -16.48 -8.45 0.25
C LEU A 43 -16.32 -9.64 1.18
N PHE A 44 -15.41 -9.54 2.15
CA PHE A 44 -15.21 -10.57 3.15
C PHE A 44 -16.47 -10.82 3.99
N GLY A 45 -17.18 -9.75 4.39
CA GLY A 45 -18.45 -9.86 5.11
C GLY A 45 -19.57 -10.48 4.29
N ILE A 46 -19.67 -10.13 3.01
CA ILE A 46 -20.65 -10.73 2.07
C ILE A 46 -20.38 -12.23 1.93
N GLU A 47 -19.12 -12.63 1.70
CA GLU A 47 -18.77 -14.04 1.56
C GLU A 47 -19.04 -14.85 2.82
N ALA A 48 -18.71 -14.28 3.99
CA ALA A 48 -18.96 -14.93 5.27
C ALA A 48 -20.46 -15.09 5.53
N PHE A 49 -21.26 -14.05 5.26
CA PHE A 49 -22.69 -14.05 5.61
C PHE A 49 -23.56 -14.83 4.61
N PHE A 50 -23.35 -14.64 3.31
CA PHE A 50 -24.21 -15.23 2.29
C PHE A 50 -23.76 -16.60 1.81
N PHE A 51 -22.45 -16.88 1.88
CA PHE A 51 -21.87 -18.10 1.31
C PHE A 51 -21.23 -19.00 2.37
N ASN A 52 -21.24 -18.59 3.65
CA ASN A 52 -20.59 -19.30 4.76
C ASN A 52 -19.14 -19.69 4.42
N SER A 53 -18.46 -18.79 3.71
CA SER A 53 -17.12 -18.99 3.15
C SER A 53 -16.26 -17.77 3.44
N PHE A 54 -14.94 -17.95 3.44
CA PHE A 54 -14.01 -16.86 3.72
C PHE A 54 -13.07 -16.65 2.54
N ASN A 55 -13.06 -15.45 1.97
CA ASN A 55 -12.11 -15.10 0.93
C ASN A 55 -10.71 -14.83 1.49
N TYR A 56 -9.98 -15.90 1.79
CA TYR A 56 -8.59 -15.79 2.23
C TYR A 56 -7.69 -15.12 1.17
N GLY A 57 -8.04 -15.27 -0.13
CA GLY A 57 -7.29 -14.67 -1.24
C GLY A 57 -7.34 -13.15 -1.24
N ILE A 58 -8.53 -12.55 -1.09
CA ILE A 58 -8.69 -11.09 -1.02
C ILE A 58 -7.91 -10.53 0.17
N LEU A 59 -8.00 -11.16 1.35
CA LEU A 59 -7.25 -10.71 2.53
C LEU A 59 -5.73 -10.84 2.31
N SER A 60 -5.26 -11.95 1.72
CA SER A 60 -3.85 -12.16 1.39
C SER A 60 -3.29 -11.04 0.51
N ILE A 61 -4.03 -10.63 -0.53
CA ILE A 61 -3.63 -9.55 -1.42
C ILE A 61 -3.51 -8.24 -0.63
N TYR A 62 -4.52 -7.90 0.17
CA TYR A 62 -4.51 -6.66 0.95
C TYR A 62 -3.35 -6.59 1.95
N PHE A 63 -3.12 -7.65 2.72
CA PHE A 63 -2.00 -7.70 3.67
C PHE A 63 -0.65 -7.65 2.97
N SER A 64 -0.52 -8.18 1.75
CA SER A 64 0.71 -8.07 0.96
C SER A 64 1.00 -6.63 0.50
N ILE A 65 -0.05 -5.87 0.16
CA ILE A 65 0.06 -4.44 -0.18
C ILE A 65 0.51 -3.64 1.05
N GLU A 66 -0.14 -3.83 2.19
CA GLU A 66 0.22 -3.11 3.43
C GLU A 66 1.63 -3.52 3.93
N ALA A 67 2.01 -4.79 3.81
CA ALA A 67 3.36 -5.25 4.10
C ALA A 67 4.39 -4.50 3.25
N THR A 68 4.15 -4.39 1.94
CA THR A 68 5.03 -3.66 1.02
C THR A 68 5.12 -2.20 1.41
N ARG A 69 4.00 -1.56 1.74
CA ARG A 69 3.95 -0.15 2.17
C ARG A 69 4.81 0.09 3.41
N GLU A 70 4.70 -0.76 4.44
CA GLU A 70 5.49 -0.62 5.67
C GLU A 70 6.98 -0.94 5.44
N LEU A 71 7.30 -1.96 4.63
CA LEU A 71 8.69 -2.27 4.30
C LEU A 71 9.36 -1.17 3.47
N VAL A 72 8.65 -0.56 2.52
CA VAL A 72 9.16 0.60 1.76
C VAL A 72 9.39 1.79 2.69
N LYS A 73 8.46 2.08 3.62
CA LYS A 73 8.69 3.11 4.66
C LYS A 73 9.93 2.78 5.49
N TYR A 74 10.12 1.52 5.88
CA TYR A 74 11.32 1.12 6.63
C TYR A 74 12.60 1.32 5.82
N VAL A 75 12.63 0.98 4.53
CA VAL A 75 13.82 1.19 3.69
C VAL A 75 14.27 2.65 3.70
N ASN A 76 13.31 3.58 3.66
CA ASN A 76 13.56 5.03 3.61
C ASN A 76 13.77 5.68 4.99
N LEU A 77 12.97 5.32 5.99
CA LEU A 77 12.96 5.95 7.32
C LEU A 77 13.84 5.22 8.35
N LYS A 78 14.17 3.94 8.11
CA LYS A 78 14.95 3.06 9.01
C LYS A 78 14.37 2.88 10.43
N GLU A 79 13.09 3.19 10.60
CA GLU A 79 12.39 3.04 11.88
C GLU A 79 11.96 1.59 12.13
N ARG A 80 12.29 1.04 13.31
CA ARG A 80 12.01 -0.38 13.65
C ARG A 80 10.53 -0.74 13.65
N LYS A 81 9.66 0.23 13.96
CA LYS A 81 8.20 0.01 14.02
C LYS A 81 7.65 -0.48 12.68
N GLN A 82 8.08 0.14 11.58
CA GLN A 82 7.66 -0.15 10.21
C GLN A 82 8.20 -1.52 9.78
N LEU A 83 9.43 -1.85 10.16
CA LEU A 83 9.96 -3.19 9.91
C LEU A 83 9.12 -4.28 10.60
N MET A 84 8.82 -4.10 11.89
CA MET A 84 8.02 -5.06 12.65
C MET A 84 6.61 -5.21 12.05
N MET A 85 5.97 -4.09 11.70
CA MET A 85 4.64 -4.10 11.10
C MET A 85 4.64 -4.76 9.70
N GLY A 86 5.64 -4.43 8.87
CA GLY A 86 5.80 -5.00 7.54
C GLY A 86 6.03 -6.51 7.57
N ILE A 87 6.87 -7.00 8.49
CA ILE A 87 7.07 -8.45 8.69
C ILE A 87 5.78 -9.12 9.17
N LEU A 88 5.08 -8.54 10.14
CA LEU A 88 3.82 -9.08 10.65
C LEU A 88 2.78 -9.20 9.53
N MET A 89 2.59 -8.14 8.75
CA MET A 89 1.66 -8.12 7.61
C MET A 89 2.08 -9.13 6.52
N ALA A 90 3.38 -9.27 6.24
CA ALA A 90 3.88 -10.24 5.27
C ALA A 90 3.60 -11.69 5.71
N VAL A 91 3.85 -12.01 6.99
CA VAL A 91 3.55 -13.34 7.55
C VAL A 91 2.06 -13.63 7.49
N LEU A 92 1.20 -12.66 7.84
CA LEU A 92 -0.25 -12.80 7.73
C LEU A 92 -0.69 -13.00 6.28
N GLY A 93 -0.15 -12.22 5.33
CA GLY A 93 -0.43 -12.36 3.91
C GLY A 93 -0.08 -13.76 3.40
N ILE A 94 1.11 -14.27 3.72
CA ILE A 94 1.54 -15.62 3.33
C ILE A 94 0.65 -16.70 3.97
N ALA A 95 0.32 -16.57 5.24
CA ALA A 95 -0.56 -17.53 5.92
C ALA A 95 -1.95 -17.60 5.27
N LEU A 96 -2.51 -16.45 4.92
CA LEU A 96 -3.81 -16.34 4.24
C LEU A 96 -3.74 -16.85 2.80
N PHE A 97 -2.63 -16.62 2.10
CA PHE A 97 -2.40 -17.20 0.78
C PHE A 97 -2.40 -18.73 0.84
N VAL A 98 -1.69 -19.31 1.80
CA VAL A 98 -1.65 -20.76 2.01
C VAL A 98 -3.06 -21.28 2.38
N ALA A 99 -3.78 -20.59 3.26
CA ALA A 99 -5.16 -20.94 3.59
C ALA A 99 -6.08 -20.92 2.36
N HIS A 100 -5.92 -19.93 1.48
CA HIS A 100 -6.67 -19.85 0.22
C HIS A 100 -6.37 -21.05 -0.68
N LEU A 101 -5.10 -21.43 -0.86
CA LEU A 101 -4.70 -22.60 -1.64
C LEU A 101 -5.24 -23.91 -1.07
N ILE A 102 -5.32 -24.03 0.25
CA ILE A 102 -5.93 -25.20 0.90
C ILE A 102 -7.45 -25.21 0.66
N SER A 103 -8.11 -24.06 0.70
CA SER A 103 -9.56 -23.94 0.49
C SER A 103 -10.01 -24.17 -0.96
N LEU A 104 -9.08 -24.14 -1.92
CA LEU A 104 -9.33 -24.43 -3.34
C LEU A 104 -9.38 -25.93 -3.65
N LYS A 105 -8.96 -26.79 -2.72
CA LYS A 105 -9.02 -28.26 -2.84
C LYS A 105 -10.39 -28.78 -2.45
#